data_AF-A0AAV1DMJ4-F1
#
_entry.id   AF-A0AAV1DMJ4-F1
#
_cell.length_a   1.000
_cell.length_b   1.000
_cell.length_c   1.000
_cell.angle_alpha   90.00
_cell.angle_beta   90.00
_cell.angle_gamma   90.00
#
_symmetry.space_group_name_H-M   'P 1'
#
loop_
_entity.id
_entity.type
_entity.pdbx_description
1 polymer ?
#
loop_
_entity_poly.entity_id
_entity_poly.type
_entity_poly.pdbx_seq_one_letter_code
_entity_poly.pdbx_strand_id
1 'polypeptide(L)'
;MGEVPETLTAPPPPPAEGEKGSWHSYISTDLPRTVQQSTESAIRSARSFQHSSSTQLRAFQDFMPELRNQYRTYEDAFFLKVKDELKIAKKHPALVGGTAAVVGLLLLRGPRRFLLRNTLGRFQSEEARFQRAEESVNEIRLSVDLMKKESMKLIERAGLAQSEMKKGQNELKNAGGQIHNLAKSVRKAETEAGDLMDMLREIPGREALSLRAEVASVASHLQERRVLMDKKITKISELGVSV
;
A
#
# COMPACT_ATOMS: atom_id res chain seq x y z
N MET A 1 -22.70 19.83 -46.36
CA MET A 1 -23.28 20.95 -45.58
C MET A 1 -24.37 20.35 -44.70
N GLY A 2 -24.32 20.30 -43.37
CA GLY A 2 -23.35 20.72 -42.36
C GLY A 2 -23.06 19.56 -41.39
N GLU A 3 -21.84 19.47 -40.88
CA GLU A 3 -21.37 20.01 -39.58
C GLU A 3 -21.70 19.09 -38.39
N VAL A 4 -20.64 18.45 -37.89
CA VAL A 4 -20.49 18.00 -36.50
C VAL A 4 -19.87 19.19 -35.74
N PRO A 5 -20.22 19.43 -34.46
CA PRO A 5 -19.16 19.31 -33.47
C PRO A 5 -19.59 18.72 -32.11
N GLU A 6 -18.70 17.86 -31.61
CA GLU A 6 -18.20 17.72 -30.23
C GLU A 6 -18.96 18.44 -29.11
N THR A 7 -19.50 17.66 -28.17
CA THR A 7 -19.82 18.16 -26.82
C THR A 7 -18.63 17.88 -25.90
N LEU A 8 -17.87 18.94 -25.66
CA LEU A 8 -16.83 19.05 -24.65
C LEU A 8 -17.39 18.78 -23.24
N THR A 9 -16.80 17.80 -22.56
CA THR A 9 -16.89 17.67 -21.10
C THR A 9 -16.21 18.88 -20.46
N ALA A 10 -17.01 19.76 -19.88
CA ALA A 10 -16.53 20.96 -19.20
C ALA A 10 -15.70 20.62 -17.93
N PRO A 11 -14.62 21.35 -17.65
CA PRO A 11 -13.84 21.19 -16.42
C PRO A 11 -14.62 21.66 -15.18
N PRO A 12 -14.33 21.12 -13.98
CA PRO A 12 -14.97 21.56 -12.75
C PRO A 12 -14.64 23.04 -12.46
N PRO A 13 -15.60 23.85 -11.98
CA PRO A 13 -15.39 25.27 -11.74
C PRO A 13 -14.41 25.52 -10.58
N PRO A 14 -13.62 26.61 -10.63
CA PRO A 14 -12.71 26.99 -9.56
C PRO A 14 -13.47 27.42 -8.29
N PRO A 15 -12.89 27.22 -7.09
CA PRO A 15 -13.56 27.54 -5.84
C PRO A 15 -13.71 29.06 -5.67
N ALA A 16 -14.95 29.51 -5.54
CA ALA A 16 -15.29 30.89 -5.16
C ALA A 16 -14.90 31.14 -3.70
N GLU A 17 -14.18 32.24 -3.49
CA GLU A 17 -13.80 32.75 -2.18
C GLU A 17 -15.04 33.27 -1.45
N GLY A 18 -15.35 32.64 -0.31
CA GLY A 18 -16.29 33.20 0.66
C GLY A 18 -17.29 32.22 1.25
N GLU A 19 -16.89 31.08 1.80
CA GLU A 19 -17.85 30.20 2.48
C GLU A 19 -17.22 29.27 3.53
N LYS A 20 -16.62 29.84 4.59
CA LYS A 20 -16.19 29.05 5.77
C LYS A 20 -17.36 28.37 6.51
N GLY A 21 -18.61 28.82 6.31
CA GLY A 21 -19.81 28.19 6.89
C GLY A 21 -20.35 26.99 6.11
N SER A 22 -20.10 26.92 4.80
CA SER A 22 -20.68 25.91 3.89
C SER A 22 -20.03 24.55 4.03
N TRP A 23 -18.70 24.50 4.19
CA TRP A 23 -17.96 23.26 4.44
C TRP A 23 -18.33 22.61 5.78
N HIS A 24 -18.58 23.40 6.81
CA HIS A 24 -19.03 22.88 8.10
C HIS A 24 -20.44 22.32 8.03
N SER A 25 -21.35 22.96 7.28
CA SER A 25 -22.69 22.43 7.00
C SER A 25 -22.62 21.11 6.22
N TYR A 26 -21.85 21.09 5.13
CA TYR A 26 -21.68 19.90 4.29
C TYR A 26 -21.11 18.70 5.07
N ILE A 27 -20.07 18.94 5.89
CA ILE A 27 -19.43 17.90 6.71
C ILE A 27 -20.34 17.45 7.88
N SER A 28 -21.07 18.37 8.51
CA SER A 28 -21.81 18.07 9.75
C SER A 28 -23.21 17.51 9.50
N THR A 29 -23.87 17.90 8.40
CA THR A 29 -25.28 17.50 8.16
C THR A 29 -25.47 16.70 6.88
N ASP A 30 -24.80 17.03 5.79
CA ASP A 30 -25.11 16.42 4.49
C ASP A 30 -24.33 15.12 4.27
N LEU A 31 -23.09 15.05 4.71
CA LEU A 31 -22.27 13.83 4.67
C LEU A 31 -22.86 12.68 5.52
N PRO A 32 -23.24 12.88 6.79
CA PRO A 32 -23.89 11.80 7.57
C PRO A 32 -25.25 11.43 6.99
N ARG A 33 -26.04 12.39 6.47
CA ARG A 33 -27.32 12.08 5.82
C ARG A 33 -27.16 11.27 4.53
N THR A 34 -26.18 11.58 3.69
CA THR A 34 -25.92 10.80 2.46
C THR A 34 -25.38 9.41 2.76
N VAL A 35 -24.51 9.26 3.76
CA VAL A 35 -24.07 7.92 4.21
C VAL A 35 -25.22 7.13 4.82
N GLN A 36 -26.10 7.76 5.59
CA GLN A 36 -27.28 7.12 6.18
C GLN A 36 -28.31 6.72 5.10
N GLN A 37 -28.55 7.58 4.11
CA GLN A 37 -29.42 7.27 2.98
C GLN A 37 -28.82 6.18 2.06
N SER A 38 -27.51 6.18 1.87
CA SER A 38 -26.79 5.15 1.09
C SER A 38 -26.82 3.79 1.79
N THR A 39 -26.62 3.76 3.12
CA THR A 39 -26.75 2.52 3.91
C THR A 39 -28.20 2.01 3.94
N GLU A 40 -29.20 2.87 4.13
CA GLU A 40 -30.61 2.48 4.06
C GLU A 40 -31.02 1.99 2.66
N SER A 41 -30.47 2.59 1.60
CA SER A 41 -30.70 2.16 0.21
C SER A 41 -30.01 0.84 -0.11
N ALA A 42 -28.79 0.62 0.39
CA ALA A 42 -28.09 -0.66 0.28
C ALA A 42 -28.80 -1.77 1.06
N ILE A 43 -29.35 -1.48 2.25
CA ILE A 43 -30.14 -2.44 3.03
C ILE A 43 -31.46 -2.77 2.34
N ARG A 44 -32.16 -1.76 1.76
CA ARG A 44 -33.39 -1.98 1.00
C ARG A 44 -33.13 -2.77 -0.30
N SER A 45 -32.00 -2.51 -0.96
CA SER A 45 -31.52 -3.26 -2.13
C SER A 45 -31.11 -4.70 -1.78
N ALA A 46 -30.45 -4.91 -0.64
CA ALA A 46 -30.13 -6.26 -0.16
C ALA A 46 -31.41 -7.05 0.19
N ARG A 47 -32.41 -6.39 0.79
CA ARG A 47 -33.72 -7.00 1.06
C ARG A 47 -34.51 -7.28 -0.22
N SER A 48 -34.45 -6.42 -1.24
CA SER A 48 -35.09 -6.69 -2.53
C SER A 48 -34.39 -7.81 -3.30
N PHE A 49 -33.06 -7.93 -3.19
CA PHE A 49 -32.31 -9.05 -3.75
C PHE A 49 -32.64 -10.37 -3.05
N GLN A 50 -32.76 -10.36 -1.71
CA GLN A 50 -33.26 -11.51 -0.95
C GLN A 50 -34.70 -11.87 -1.33
N HIS A 51 -35.57 -10.88 -1.54
CA HIS A 51 -36.96 -11.13 -1.91
C HIS A 51 -37.09 -11.65 -3.36
N SER A 52 -36.32 -11.09 -4.30
CA SER A 52 -36.21 -11.55 -5.69
C SER A 52 -35.59 -12.95 -5.79
N SER A 53 -34.57 -13.23 -4.98
CA SER A 53 -34.00 -14.58 -4.85
C SER A 53 -35.03 -15.56 -4.27
N SER A 54 -35.86 -15.13 -3.32
CA SER A 54 -36.91 -15.97 -2.73
C SER A 54 -38.05 -16.27 -3.70
N THR A 55 -38.43 -15.34 -4.57
CA THR A 55 -39.46 -15.58 -5.60
C THR A 55 -38.92 -16.45 -6.73
N GLN A 56 -37.66 -16.29 -7.14
CA GLN A 56 -37.02 -17.20 -8.10
C GLN A 56 -36.84 -18.62 -7.53
N LEU A 57 -36.46 -18.73 -6.24
CA LEU A 57 -36.39 -20.03 -5.56
C LEU A 57 -37.78 -20.67 -5.36
N ARG A 58 -38.82 -19.88 -5.06
CA ARG A 58 -40.20 -20.38 -4.99
C ARG A 58 -40.72 -20.81 -6.36
N ALA A 59 -40.52 -20.01 -7.41
CA ALA A 59 -40.85 -20.41 -8.77
C ALA A 59 -40.13 -21.71 -9.16
N PHE A 60 -38.85 -21.84 -8.82
CA PHE A 60 -38.11 -23.08 -9.01
C PHE A 60 -38.71 -24.25 -8.21
N GLN A 61 -39.11 -24.02 -6.95
CA GLN A 61 -39.80 -25.02 -6.12
C GLN A 61 -41.15 -25.45 -6.72
N ASP A 62 -41.86 -24.56 -7.41
CA ASP A 62 -43.12 -24.86 -8.09
C ASP A 62 -42.89 -25.70 -9.37
N PHE A 63 -41.76 -25.51 -10.07
CA PHE A 63 -41.38 -26.34 -11.22
C PHE A 63 -40.76 -27.70 -10.85
N MET A 64 -40.22 -27.84 -9.63
CA MET A 64 -39.64 -29.10 -9.14
C MET A 64 -40.61 -30.29 -9.13
N PRO A 65 -41.87 -30.20 -8.67
CA PRO A 65 -42.81 -31.33 -8.72
C PRO A 65 -43.21 -31.72 -10.15
N GLU A 66 -43.30 -30.76 -11.08
CA GLU A 66 -43.61 -31.04 -12.48
C GLU A 66 -42.43 -31.71 -13.20
N LEU A 67 -41.21 -31.20 -13.01
CA LEU A 67 -39.99 -31.85 -13.46
C LEU A 67 -39.83 -33.24 -12.85
N ARG A 68 -40.15 -33.41 -11.56
CA ARG A 68 -40.12 -34.71 -10.89
C ARG A 68 -41.13 -35.67 -11.48
N ASN A 69 -42.34 -35.23 -11.78
CA ASN A 69 -43.36 -36.09 -12.38
C ASN A 69 -43.01 -36.46 -13.82
N GLN A 70 -42.56 -35.50 -14.64
CA GLN A 70 -42.09 -35.77 -15.99
C GLN A 70 -40.87 -36.71 -15.98
N TYR A 71 -39.90 -36.46 -15.09
CA TYR A 71 -38.74 -37.33 -14.89
C TYR A 71 -39.16 -38.74 -14.48
N ARG A 72 -40.12 -38.86 -13.55
CA ARG A 72 -40.63 -40.15 -13.06
C ARG A 72 -41.31 -40.96 -14.18
N THR A 73 -42.04 -40.31 -15.08
CA THR A 73 -42.63 -40.99 -16.27
C THR A 73 -41.56 -41.53 -17.21
N TYR A 74 -40.48 -40.76 -17.44
CA TYR A 74 -39.34 -41.23 -18.23
C TYR A 74 -38.53 -42.31 -17.51
N GLU A 75 -38.40 -42.20 -16.20
CA GLU A 75 -37.73 -43.16 -15.33
C GLU A 75 -38.47 -44.50 -15.33
N ASP A 76 -39.80 -44.49 -15.18
CA ASP A 76 -40.64 -45.69 -15.22
C ASP A 76 -40.63 -46.35 -16.62
N ALA A 77 -40.69 -45.57 -17.70
CA ALA A 77 -40.59 -46.09 -19.07
C ALA A 77 -39.21 -46.69 -19.35
N PHE A 78 -38.15 -46.07 -18.83
CA PHE A 78 -36.78 -46.58 -18.91
C PHE A 78 -36.63 -47.89 -18.13
N PHE A 79 -37.11 -47.94 -16.88
CA PHE A 79 -37.03 -49.16 -16.08
C PHE A 79 -37.89 -50.30 -16.62
N LEU A 80 -39.04 -50.01 -17.23
CA LEU A 80 -39.85 -51.00 -17.94
C LEU A 80 -39.10 -51.58 -19.15
N LYS A 81 -38.51 -50.71 -19.98
CA LYS A 81 -37.67 -51.16 -21.11
C LYS A 81 -36.46 -51.95 -20.65
N VAL A 82 -35.74 -51.47 -19.63
CA VAL A 82 -34.59 -52.17 -19.07
C VAL A 82 -35.02 -53.52 -18.49
N LYS A 83 -36.17 -53.62 -17.83
CA LYS A 83 -36.68 -54.90 -17.29
C LYS A 83 -37.08 -55.88 -18.38
N ASP A 84 -37.66 -55.40 -19.49
CA ASP A 84 -38.00 -56.24 -20.63
C ASP A 84 -36.75 -56.63 -21.44
N GLU A 85 -35.79 -55.73 -21.61
CA GLU A 85 -34.45 -56.03 -22.15
C GLU A 85 -33.67 -56.97 -21.22
N LEU A 86 -33.82 -56.89 -19.89
CA LEU A 86 -33.21 -57.80 -18.92
C LEU A 86 -33.78 -59.22 -19.04
N LYS A 87 -35.07 -59.36 -19.35
CA LYS A 87 -35.69 -60.66 -19.67
C LYS A 87 -35.16 -61.23 -20.98
N ILE A 88 -34.83 -60.38 -21.97
CA ILE A 88 -34.21 -60.78 -23.25
C ILE A 88 -32.72 -61.13 -23.06
N ALA A 89 -32.01 -60.35 -22.25
CA ALA A 89 -30.63 -60.49 -21.82
C ALA A 89 -30.31 -61.81 -21.11
N LYS A 90 -31.30 -62.40 -20.41
CA LYS A 90 -31.20 -63.75 -19.82
C LYS A 90 -30.84 -64.83 -20.87
N LYS A 91 -31.04 -64.55 -22.17
CA LYS A 91 -30.66 -65.42 -23.29
C LYS A 91 -29.21 -65.22 -23.78
N HIS A 92 -28.54 -64.12 -23.44
CA HIS A 92 -27.15 -63.78 -23.84
C HIS A 92 -26.33 -63.19 -22.67
N PRO A 93 -25.91 -64.00 -21.69
CA PRO A 93 -25.32 -63.51 -20.44
C PRO A 93 -23.99 -62.75 -20.60
N ALA A 94 -23.20 -63.05 -21.64
CA ALA A 94 -21.90 -62.42 -21.86
C ALA A 94 -21.98 -60.95 -22.33
N LEU A 95 -23.00 -60.59 -23.14
CA LEU A 95 -23.17 -59.24 -23.69
C LEU A 95 -23.70 -58.24 -22.65
N VAL A 96 -24.43 -58.76 -21.67
CA VAL A 96 -25.17 -57.99 -20.66
C VAL A 96 -24.26 -57.58 -19.50
N GLY A 97 -23.27 -58.41 -19.17
CA GLY A 97 -22.26 -58.05 -18.17
C GLY A 97 -21.45 -56.80 -18.56
N GLY A 98 -21.08 -56.69 -19.84
CA GLY A 98 -20.32 -55.54 -20.35
C GLY A 98 -21.12 -54.24 -20.36
N THR A 99 -22.37 -54.26 -20.85
CA THR A 99 -23.24 -53.07 -20.86
C THR A 99 -23.65 -52.64 -19.46
N ALA A 100 -23.95 -53.57 -18.56
CA ALA A 100 -24.26 -53.26 -17.17
C ALA A 100 -23.08 -52.59 -16.43
N ALA A 101 -21.84 -53.01 -16.71
CA ALA A 101 -20.65 -52.40 -16.12
C ALA A 101 -20.46 -50.94 -16.58
N VAL A 102 -20.63 -50.65 -17.89
CA VAL A 102 -20.49 -49.29 -18.44
C VAL A 102 -21.59 -48.36 -17.93
N VAL A 103 -22.83 -48.84 -17.92
CA VAL A 103 -23.98 -48.07 -17.39
C VAL A 103 -23.83 -47.83 -15.88
N GLY A 104 -23.35 -48.85 -15.15
CA GLY A 104 -23.00 -48.72 -13.73
C GLY A 104 -21.94 -47.65 -13.50
N LEU A 105 -20.90 -47.61 -14.33
CA LEU A 105 -19.84 -46.60 -14.21
C LEU A 105 -20.32 -45.17 -14.53
N LEU A 106 -21.31 -45.01 -15.42
CA LEU A 106 -21.91 -43.70 -15.71
C LEU A 106 -22.89 -43.22 -14.61
N LEU A 107 -23.63 -44.14 -14.01
CA LEU A 107 -24.63 -43.84 -12.96
C LEU A 107 -23.99 -43.56 -11.60
N LEU A 108 -22.83 -44.18 -11.32
CA LEU A 108 -22.09 -43.94 -10.09
C LEU A 108 -21.60 -42.48 -10.01
N ARG A 109 -21.99 -41.81 -8.93
CA ARG A 109 -21.77 -40.35 -8.72
C ARG A 109 -20.30 -39.94 -8.73
N GLY A 110 -19.39 -40.85 -8.33
CA GLY A 110 -17.94 -40.65 -8.34
C GLY A 110 -17.34 -40.58 -9.75
N PRO A 111 -17.40 -41.66 -10.54
CA PRO A 111 -16.85 -41.70 -11.90
C PRO A 111 -17.48 -40.65 -12.84
N ARG A 112 -18.76 -40.33 -12.70
CA ARG A 112 -19.37 -39.19 -13.44
C ARG A 112 -18.68 -37.86 -13.16
N ARG A 113 -18.39 -37.55 -11.88
CA ARG A 113 -17.70 -36.31 -11.49
C ARG A 113 -16.22 -36.34 -11.88
N PHE A 114 -15.60 -37.51 -11.87
CA PHE A 114 -14.24 -37.73 -12.33
C PHE A 114 -14.11 -37.50 -13.83
N LEU A 115 -15.00 -38.09 -14.65
CA LEU A 115 -15.03 -37.88 -16.09
C LEU A 115 -15.26 -36.40 -16.43
N LEU A 116 -16.23 -35.73 -15.80
CA LEU A 116 -16.48 -34.30 -16.04
C LEU A 116 -15.29 -33.40 -15.66
N ARG A 117 -14.61 -33.67 -14.54
CA ARG A 117 -13.41 -32.91 -14.17
C ARG A 117 -12.23 -33.16 -15.11
N ASN A 118 -12.10 -34.39 -15.61
CA ASN A 118 -10.94 -34.78 -16.40
C ASN A 118 -11.10 -34.52 -17.91
N THR A 119 -12.32 -34.54 -18.44
CA THR A 119 -12.57 -34.31 -19.87
C THR A 119 -12.86 -32.84 -20.19
N LEU A 120 -13.64 -32.12 -19.37
CA LEU A 120 -13.98 -30.72 -19.65
C LEU A 120 -12.79 -29.76 -19.48
N GLY A 121 -11.84 -30.06 -18.60
CA GLY A 121 -10.60 -29.28 -18.48
C GLY A 121 -9.72 -29.32 -19.74
N ARG A 122 -9.83 -30.40 -20.54
CA ARG A 122 -9.09 -30.57 -21.80
C ARG A 122 -9.69 -29.78 -22.96
N PHE A 123 -10.95 -29.35 -22.86
CA PHE A 123 -11.64 -28.54 -23.87
C PHE A 123 -11.55 -27.03 -23.61
N GLN A 124 -10.76 -26.55 -22.64
CA GLN A 124 -10.42 -25.11 -22.62
C GLN A 124 -9.67 -24.80 -23.91
N SER A 125 -10.28 -23.96 -24.77
CA SER A 125 -9.72 -23.61 -26.07
C SER A 125 -8.30 -23.06 -25.90
N GLU A 126 -7.43 -23.42 -26.84
CA GLU A 126 -6.06 -22.91 -26.90
C GLU A 126 -6.05 -21.37 -26.90
N GLU A 127 -7.03 -20.77 -27.60
CA GLU A 127 -7.30 -19.34 -27.63
C GLU A 127 -7.58 -18.74 -26.25
N ALA A 128 -8.37 -19.40 -25.39
CA ALA A 128 -8.65 -18.90 -24.04
C ALA A 128 -7.43 -18.96 -23.12
N ARG A 129 -6.51 -19.91 -23.34
CA ARG A 129 -5.24 -19.96 -22.60
C ARG A 129 -4.27 -18.89 -23.09
N PHE A 130 -4.23 -18.66 -24.40
CA PHE A 130 -3.40 -17.61 -24.99
C PHE A 130 -3.87 -16.21 -24.56
N GLN A 131 -5.17 -15.94 -24.58
CA GLN A 131 -5.73 -14.67 -24.08
C GLN A 131 -5.40 -14.43 -22.60
N ARG A 132 -5.52 -15.46 -21.74
CA ARG A 132 -5.11 -15.34 -20.33
C ARG A 132 -3.62 -15.08 -20.17
N ALA A 133 -2.79 -15.71 -20.99
CA ALA A 133 -1.35 -15.46 -20.99
C ALA A 133 -1.05 -14.02 -21.43
N GLU A 134 -1.69 -13.53 -22.49
CA GLU A 134 -1.53 -12.16 -22.98
C GLU A 134 -2.00 -11.12 -21.95
N GLU A 135 -3.14 -11.35 -21.30
CA GLU A 135 -3.63 -10.51 -20.21
C GLU A 135 -2.61 -10.46 -19.05
N SER A 136 -2.09 -11.61 -18.62
CA SER A 136 -1.09 -11.67 -17.55
C SER A 136 0.23 -10.98 -17.94
N VAL A 137 0.67 -11.08 -19.19
CA VAL A 137 1.86 -10.38 -19.69
C VAL A 137 1.63 -8.86 -19.72
N ASN A 138 0.43 -8.43 -20.14
CA ASN A 138 0.08 -7.00 -20.14
C ASN A 138 0.00 -6.44 -18.72
N GLU A 139 -0.57 -7.17 -17.77
CA GLU A 139 -0.58 -6.79 -16.34
C GLU A 139 0.84 -6.65 -15.80
N ILE A 140 1.70 -7.64 -16.05
CA ILE A 140 3.12 -7.60 -15.66
C ILE A 140 3.81 -6.39 -16.31
N ARG A 141 3.57 -6.13 -17.58
CA ARG A 141 4.16 -4.98 -18.29
C ARG A 141 3.76 -3.65 -17.65
N LEU A 142 2.48 -3.46 -17.34
CA LEU A 142 1.99 -2.26 -16.67
C LEU A 142 2.61 -2.08 -15.27
N SER A 143 2.68 -3.16 -14.49
CA SER A 143 3.31 -3.12 -13.17
C SER A 143 4.81 -2.79 -13.24
N VAL A 144 5.54 -3.34 -14.22
CA VAL A 144 6.95 -3.03 -14.44
C VAL A 144 7.15 -1.57 -14.86
N ASP A 145 6.29 -1.03 -15.72
CA ASP A 145 6.40 0.36 -16.17
C ASP A 145 6.09 1.35 -15.03
N LEU A 146 5.13 1.03 -14.15
CA LEU A 146 4.91 1.79 -12.92
C LEU A 146 6.13 1.71 -11.99
N MET A 147 6.64 0.49 -11.75
CA MET A 147 7.83 0.28 -10.91
C MET A 147 9.06 1.02 -11.45
N LYS A 148 9.26 1.08 -12.77
CA LYS A 148 10.34 1.87 -13.38
C LYS A 148 10.20 3.36 -13.10
N LYS A 149 8.99 3.93 -13.21
CA LYS A 149 8.73 5.35 -12.94
C LYS A 149 8.96 5.67 -11.47
N GLU A 150 8.45 4.83 -10.57
CA GLU A 150 8.62 5.02 -9.13
C GLU A 150 10.07 4.83 -8.68
N SER A 151 10.76 3.80 -9.19
CA SER A 151 12.17 3.56 -8.88
C SER A 151 13.06 4.70 -9.34
N MET A 152 12.85 5.23 -10.56
CA MET A 152 13.63 6.39 -11.04
C MET A 152 13.43 7.61 -10.14
N LYS A 153 12.19 7.90 -9.75
CA LYS A 153 11.88 8.98 -8.80
C LYS A 153 12.54 8.79 -7.43
N LEU A 154 12.59 7.55 -6.94
CA LEU A 154 13.24 7.23 -5.66
C LEU A 154 14.76 7.33 -5.75
N ILE A 155 15.37 6.88 -6.86
CA ILE A 155 16.81 7.01 -7.11
C ILE A 155 17.22 8.48 -7.19
N GLU A 156 16.45 9.31 -7.91
CA GLU A 156 16.69 10.75 -7.98
C GLU A 156 16.63 11.40 -6.60
N ARG A 157 15.59 11.10 -5.81
CA ARG A 157 15.46 11.60 -4.44
C ARG A 157 16.60 11.14 -3.53
N ALA A 158 17.01 9.88 -3.63
CA ALA A 158 18.12 9.34 -2.87
C ALA A 158 19.45 10.01 -3.27
N GLY A 159 19.68 10.24 -4.56
CA GLY A 159 20.84 10.96 -5.08
C GLY A 159 20.91 12.41 -4.60
N LEU A 160 19.78 13.12 -4.64
CA LEU A 160 19.67 14.48 -4.10
C LEU A 160 19.97 14.50 -2.60
N ALA A 161 19.31 13.64 -1.81
CA ALA A 161 19.54 13.53 -0.38
C ALA A 161 21.01 13.21 -0.05
N GLN A 162 21.65 12.31 -0.81
CA GLN A 162 23.07 12.01 -0.65
C GLN A 162 23.95 13.22 -0.93
N SER A 163 23.65 14.00 -1.98
CA SER A 163 24.40 15.21 -2.31
C SER A 163 24.28 16.29 -1.21
N GLU A 164 23.06 16.47 -0.67
CA GLU A 164 22.78 17.40 0.43
C GLU A 164 23.46 16.97 1.72
N MET A 165 23.44 15.67 2.05
CA MET A 165 24.17 15.14 3.21
C MET A 165 25.67 15.40 3.12
N LYS A 166 26.28 15.16 1.95
CA LYS A 166 27.71 15.45 1.72
C LYS A 166 28.01 16.94 1.87
N LYS A 167 27.14 17.80 1.32
CA LYS A 167 27.26 19.25 1.45
C LYS A 167 27.18 19.68 2.92
N GLY A 168 26.16 19.22 3.65
CA GLY A 168 25.98 19.50 5.07
C GLY A 168 27.15 19.00 5.92
N GLN A 169 27.71 17.82 5.60
CA GLN A 169 28.90 17.29 6.25
C GLN A 169 30.13 18.19 6.04
N ASN A 170 30.34 18.69 4.82
CA ASN A 170 31.43 19.62 4.51
C ASN A 170 31.26 20.98 5.21
N GLU A 171 30.03 21.50 5.25
CA GLU A 171 29.72 22.74 5.99
C GLU A 171 29.99 22.57 7.49
N LEU A 172 29.56 21.45 8.08
CA LEU A 172 29.81 21.13 9.48
C LEU A 172 31.31 20.97 9.78
N LYS A 173 32.06 20.34 8.87
CA LYS A 173 33.52 20.23 8.96
C LYS A 173 34.20 21.59 8.93
N ASN A 174 33.81 22.45 7.99
CA ASN A 174 34.37 23.80 7.88
C ASN A 174 34.06 24.66 9.11
N ALA A 175 32.80 24.67 9.55
CA ALA A 175 32.38 25.37 10.77
C ALA A 175 33.09 24.82 12.01
N GLY A 176 33.23 23.49 12.12
CA GLY A 176 34.02 22.84 13.15
C GLY A 176 35.47 23.33 13.16
N GLY A 177 36.13 23.36 11.99
CA GLY A 177 37.50 23.86 11.85
C GLY A 177 37.65 25.32 12.27
N GLN A 178 36.66 26.17 11.95
CA GLN A 178 36.64 27.57 12.42
C GLN A 178 36.50 27.66 13.95
N ILE A 179 35.62 26.85 14.55
CA ILE A 179 35.46 26.78 16.01
C ILE A 179 36.75 26.28 16.65
N HIS A 180 37.42 25.30 16.07
CA HIS A 180 38.70 24.79 16.56
C HIS A 180 39.80 25.87 16.54
N ASN A 181 39.94 26.59 15.42
CA ASN A 181 40.89 27.68 15.31
C ASN A 181 40.58 28.83 16.29
N LEU A 182 39.31 29.14 16.49
CA LEU A 182 38.86 30.13 17.47
C LEU A 182 39.13 29.66 18.91
N ALA A 183 38.88 28.40 19.23
CA ALA A 183 39.21 27.83 20.54
C ALA A 183 40.72 27.91 20.80
N LYS A 184 41.55 27.70 19.77
CA LYS A 184 43.01 27.85 19.85
C LYS A 184 43.43 29.30 20.09
N SER A 185 42.79 30.29 19.47
CA SER A 185 43.10 31.71 19.73
C SER A 185 42.61 32.15 21.11
N VAL A 186 41.41 31.71 21.53
CA VAL A 186 40.90 31.95 22.90
C VAL A 186 41.84 31.36 23.94
N ARG A 187 42.38 30.16 23.71
CA ARG A 187 43.36 29.54 24.60
C ARG A 187 44.65 30.37 24.73
N LYS A 188 45.11 30.99 23.64
CA LYS A 188 46.26 31.91 23.69
C LYS A 188 45.94 33.19 24.47
N ALA A 189 44.75 33.76 24.25
CA ALA A 189 44.31 34.92 25.01
C ALA A 189 44.13 34.59 26.51
N GLU A 190 43.66 33.38 26.83
CA GLU A 190 43.57 32.86 28.20
C GLU A 190 44.95 32.79 28.86
N THR A 191 45.97 32.29 28.15
CA THR A 191 47.35 32.26 28.65
C THR A 191 47.93 33.67 28.84
N GLU A 192 47.73 34.57 27.88
CA GLU A 192 48.19 35.96 27.97
C GLU A 192 47.52 36.72 29.14
N ALA A 193 46.22 36.48 29.38
CA ALA A 193 45.51 37.02 30.53
C ALA A 193 46.04 36.44 31.86
N GLY A 194 46.42 35.16 31.88
CA GLY A 194 47.08 34.53 33.03
C GLY A 194 48.43 35.17 33.34
N ASP A 195 49.28 35.32 32.32
CA ASP A 195 50.60 35.97 32.45
C ASP A 195 50.46 37.42 32.94
N LEU A 196 49.46 38.16 32.43
CA LEU A 196 49.16 39.52 32.89
C LEU A 196 48.68 39.57 34.35
N MET A 197 47.85 38.59 34.75
CA MET A 197 47.40 38.47 36.15
C MET A 197 48.58 38.22 37.09
N ASP A 198 49.50 37.36 36.70
CA ASP A 198 50.72 37.05 37.45
C ASP A 198 51.62 38.28 37.58
N MET A 199 51.86 39.03 36.49
CA MET A 199 52.60 40.30 36.55
C MET A 199 51.91 41.32 37.46
N LEU A 200 50.59 41.47 37.35
CA LEU A 200 49.84 42.39 38.20
C LEU A 200 49.93 41.99 39.67
N ARG A 201 50.11 40.69 39.99
CA ARG A 201 50.23 40.16 41.35
C ARG A 201 51.47 40.67 42.08
N GLU A 202 52.55 40.95 41.36
CA GLU A 202 53.82 41.44 41.89
C GLU A 202 53.80 42.94 42.25
N ILE A 203 52.91 43.73 41.65
CA ILE A 203 52.82 45.18 41.86
C ILE A 203 51.88 45.51 43.03
N PRO A 204 52.35 46.07 44.16
CA PRO A 204 51.48 46.55 45.23
C PRO A 204 50.91 47.94 44.87
N GLY A 205 49.63 48.01 44.50
CA GLY A 205 48.96 49.28 44.20
C GLY A 205 47.44 49.14 44.08
N ARG A 206 46.69 50.22 44.41
CA ARG A 206 45.21 50.22 44.35
C ARG A 206 44.68 50.03 42.92
N GLU A 207 45.32 50.66 41.94
CA GLU A 207 44.97 50.52 40.52
C GLU A 207 45.27 49.10 40.02
N ALA A 208 46.40 48.52 40.42
CA ALA A 208 46.73 47.13 40.10
C ALA A 208 45.69 46.15 40.67
N LEU A 209 45.14 46.40 41.86
CA LEU A 209 44.05 45.58 42.43
C LEU A 209 42.77 45.64 41.59
N SER A 210 42.40 46.81 41.06
CA SER A 210 41.25 46.95 40.16
C SER A 210 41.47 46.16 38.88
N LEU A 211 42.65 46.32 38.25
CA LEU A 211 43.02 45.60 37.04
C LEU A 211 43.07 44.08 37.25
N ARG A 212 43.50 43.60 38.42
CA ARG A 212 43.45 42.15 38.73
C ARG A 212 42.02 41.62 38.73
N ALA A 213 41.06 42.35 39.27
CA ALA A 213 39.66 41.94 39.27
C ALA A 213 39.09 41.89 37.84
N GLU A 214 39.42 42.90 37.02
CA GLU A 214 39.03 42.95 35.61
C GLU A 214 39.66 41.80 34.81
N VAL A 215 40.97 41.59 34.91
CA VAL A 215 41.67 40.49 34.22
C VAL A 215 41.15 39.12 34.68
N ALA A 216 40.88 38.93 35.98
CA ALA A 216 40.28 37.71 36.49
C ALA A 216 38.88 37.46 35.88
N SER A 217 38.05 38.51 35.76
CA SER A 217 36.75 38.40 35.10
C SER A 217 36.88 38.02 33.62
N VAL A 218 37.81 38.64 32.90
CA VAL A 218 38.07 38.35 31.47
C VAL A 218 38.57 36.93 31.29
N ALA A 219 39.52 36.49 32.12
CA ALA A 219 40.04 35.12 32.11
C ALA A 219 38.92 34.09 32.35
N SER A 220 38.03 34.35 33.32
CA SER A 220 36.89 33.47 33.61
C SER A 220 35.93 33.36 32.41
N HIS A 221 35.64 34.46 31.72
CA HIS A 221 34.83 34.46 30.50
C HIS A 221 35.50 33.72 29.34
N LEU A 222 36.82 33.90 29.15
CA LEU A 222 37.56 33.17 28.12
C LEU A 222 37.56 31.65 28.38
N GLN A 223 37.74 31.25 29.64
CA GLN A 223 37.68 29.84 30.04
C GLN A 223 36.29 29.23 29.80
N GLU A 224 35.22 29.95 30.17
CA GLU A 224 33.85 29.52 29.91
C GLU A 224 33.61 29.34 28.39
N ARG A 225 33.99 30.34 27.58
CA ARG A 225 33.85 30.29 26.12
C ARG A 225 34.62 29.14 25.51
N ARG A 226 35.84 28.87 26.00
CA ARG A 226 36.66 27.75 25.55
C ARG A 226 35.99 26.40 25.83
N VAL A 227 35.52 26.17 27.06
CA VAL A 227 34.84 24.91 27.42
C VAL A 227 33.58 24.71 26.56
N LEU A 228 32.83 25.78 26.28
CA LEU A 228 31.68 25.72 25.40
C LEU A 228 32.07 25.35 23.96
N MET A 229 33.16 25.91 23.43
CA MET A 229 33.66 25.58 22.08
C MET A 229 34.18 24.13 22.02
N ASP A 230 34.95 23.68 23.01
CA ASP A 230 35.45 22.31 23.10
C ASP A 230 34.28 21.31 23.14
N LYS A 231 33.22 21.60 23.92
CA LYS A 231 31.99 20.79 23.96
C LYS A 231 31.26 20.75 22.61
N LYS A 232 31.37 21.80 21.79
CA LYS A 232 30.78 21.81 20.44
C LYS A 232 31.64 20.98 19.48
N ILE A 233 32.96 21.05 19.58
CA ILE A 233 33.89 20.24 18.78
C ILE A 233 33.68 18.75 19.07
N THR A 234 33.57 18.35 20.34
CA THR A 234 33.32 16.94 20.69
C THR A 234 32.00 16.45 20.12
N LYS A 235 30.93 17.26 20.19
CA LYS A 235 29.63 16.92 19.57
C LYS A 235 29.72 16.76 18.06
N ILE A 236 30.51 17.58 17.37
CA ILE A 236 30.71 17.42 15.92
C ILE A 236 31.48 16.12 15.62
N SER A 237 32.48 15.80 16.43
CA SER A 237 33.27 14.57 16.31
C SER A 237 32.43 13.31 16.58
N GLU A 238 31.52 13.35 17.57
CA GLU A 238 30.56 12.28 17.88
C GLU A 238 29.62 11.98 16.71
N LEU A 239 29.35 12.95 15.83
CA LEU A 239 28.58 12.78 14.59
C LEU A 239 29.41 12.15 13.46
N GLY A 240 30.66 11.74 13.72
CA GLY A 240 31.55 11.11 12.73
C GLY A 240 32.24 12.09 11.78
N VAL A 241 32.21 13.39 12.09
CA VAL A 241 32.88 14.44 11.30
C VAL A 241 34.23 14.76 11.93
N SER A 242 35.32 14.58 11.20
CA SER A 242 36.65 14.98 11.66
C SER A 242 36.81 16.50 11.57
N VAL A 243 37.09 17.10 12.73
CA VAL A 243 37.33 18.55 12.93
C VAL A 243 38.76 18.77 13.34
#